data_AF-A0A7K1L9N8-F1
#
_entry.id   AF-A0A7K1L9N8-F1
#
_cell.length_a   1.000
_cell.length_b   1.000
_cell.length_c   1.000
_cell.angle_alpha   90.00
_cell.angle_beta   90.00
_cell.angle_gamma   90.00
#
_symmetry.space_group_name_H-M   'P 1'
#
loop_
_entity.id
_entity.type
_entity.pdbx_description
1 polymer ?
#
loop_
_entity_poly.entity_id
_entity_poly.type
_entity_poly.pdbx_seq_one_letter_code
_entity_poly.pdbx_strand_id
1 'polypeptide(L)'
;MDTENESRVRLSRGRMWLLPLLERPRIDVESEARARLGAGDPDVGEALRAVIDMGLNAWSDHWLSKAVVWTTDEEVVIFSERLHEIALESTGPQSQDTRHAAKRRLKRLGLWSPSRG
;
A
#
# COMPACT_ATOMS: atom_id res chain seq x y z
N MET A 1 -4.62 -26.56 -13.88
CA MET A 1 -3.96 -25.25 -13.86
C MET A 1 -4.88 -24.37 -13.04
N ASP A 2 -4.48 -23.97 -11.81
CA ASP A 2 -5.11 -22.91 -10.96
C ASP A 2 -4.68 -22.96 -9.47
N THR A 3 -3.69 -23.78 -9.12
CA THR A 3 -3.16 -23.87 -7.74
C THR A 3 -2.43 -22.61 -7.27
N GLU A 4 -1.81 -21.84 -8.18
CA GLU A 4 -1.13 -20.58 -7.83
C GLU A 4 -2.11 -19.46 -7.44
N ASN A 5 -3.26 -19.38 -8.11
CA ASN A 5 -4.22 -18.30 -7.89
C ASN A 5 -4.97 -18.47 -6.56
N GLU A 6 -5.40 -19.70 -6.25
CA GLU A 6 -5.99 -20.03 -4.94
C GLU A 6 -5.02 -19.80 -3.77
N SER A 7 -3.74 -20.11 -3.97
CA SER A 7 -2.70 -19.92 -2.95
C SER A 7 -2.47 -18.43 -2.65
N ARG A 8 -2.45 -17.59 -3.68
CA ARG A 8 -2.36 -16.13 -3.54
C ARG A 8 -3.56 -15.53 -2.80
N VAL A 9 -4.78 -16.00 -3.09
CA VAL A 9 -6.03 -15.54 -2.44
C VAL A 9 -6.11 -15.96 -0.96
N ARG A 10 -5.65 -17.17 -0.60
CA ARG A 10 -5.60 -17.60 0.81
C ARG A 10 -4.55 -16.85 1.63
N LEU A 11 -3.37 -16.60 1.06
CA LEU A 11 -2.30 -15.86 1.75
C LEU A 11 -2.67 -14.39 1.98
N SER A 12 -3.40 -13.77 1.06
CA SER A 12 -3.87 -12.38 1.20
C SER A 12 -4.98 -12.23 2.25
N ARG A 13 -5.94 -13.17 2.34
CA ARG A 13 -6.91 -13.17 3.46
C ARG A 13 -6.27 -13.44 4.82
N GLY A 14 -5.26 -14.31 4.88
CA GLY A 14 -4.52 -14.64 6.10
C GLY A 14 -3.67 -13.52 6.68
N ARG A 15 -3.55 -12.38 5.99
CA ARG A 15 -2.71 -11.23 6.38
C ARG A 15 -3.52 -9.95 6.66
N MET A 16 -4.85 -9.98 6.55
CA MET A 16 -5.70 -8.82 6.87
C MET A 16 -5.53 -8.31 8.31
N TRP A 17 -5.12 -9.18 9.25
CA TRP A 17 -4.80 -8.80 10.63
C TRP A 17 -3.60 -7.85 10.76
N LEU A 18 -2.83 -7.65 9.68
CA LEU A 18 -1.72 -6.69 9.62
C LEU A 18 -2.17 -5.27 9.21
N LEU A 19 -3.38 -5.10 8.65
CA LEU A 19 -3.89 -3.77 8.26
C LEU A 19 -3.90 -2.75 9.42
N PRO A 20 -4.24 -3.13 10.67
CA PRO A 20 -4.14 -2.21 11.81
C PRO A 20 -2.74 -1.61 12.03
N LEU A 21 -1.67 -2.18 11.48
CA LEU A 21 -0.34 -1.55 11.54
C LEU A 21 -0.33 -0.17 10.87
N LEU A 22 -1.14 0.02 9.81
CA LEU A 22 -1.28 1.30 9.09
C LEU A 22 -1.82 2.43 9.97
N GLU A 23 -2.42 2.12 11.12
CA GLU A 23 -2.94 3.12 12.05
C GLU A 23 -1.84 3.76 12.91
N ARG A 24 -0.67 3.12 12.97
CA ARG A 24 0.49 3.59 13.73
C ARG A 24 1.43 4.42 12.84
N PRO A 25 2.24 5.33 13.41
CA PRO A 25 3.33 5.96 12.66
C PRO A 25 4.28 4.91 12.09
N ARG A 26 4.57 5.01 10.79
CA ARG A 26 5.41 4.03 10.09
C ARG A 26 6.79 3.87 10.74
N ILE A 27 7.40 4.99 11.13
CA ILE A 27 8.72 5.00 11.75
C ILE A 27 8.78 4.16 13.03
N ASP A 28 7.71 4.17 13.82
CA ASP A 28 7.63 3.39 15.05
C ASP A 28 7.52 1.90 14.74
N VAL A 29 6.67 1.53 13.77
CA VAL A 29 6.52 0.13 13.34
C VAL A 29 7.83 -0.41 12.76
N GLU A 30 8.50 0.38 11.92
CA GLU A 30 9.79 0.03 11.34
C GLU A 30 10.89 -0.14 12.39
N SER A 31 10.99 0.81 13.33
CA SER A 31 11.99 0.77 14.40
C SER A 31 11.78 -0.46 15.30
N GLU A 32 10.53 -0.70 15.69
CA GLU A 32 10.15 -1.83 16.52
C GLU A 32 10.38 -3.18 15.82
N ALA A 33 10.10 -3.26 14.51
CA ALA A 33 10.38 -4.44 13.70
C ALA A 33 11.89 -4.70 13.62
N ARG A 34 12.68 -3.68 13.23
CA ARG A 34 14.14 -3.80 13.11
C ARG A 34 14.81 -4.20 14.42
N ALA A 35 14.33 -3.70 15.57
CA ALA A 35 14.85 -4.06 16.89
C ALA A 35 14.66 -5.54 17.25
N ARG A 36 13.77 -6.26 16.56
CA ARG A 36 13.47 -7.67 16.82
C ARG A 36 14.06 -8.63 15.80
N LEU A 37 14.58 -8.13 14.68
CA LEU A 37 15.18 -8.98 13.66
C LEU A 37 16.61 -9.38 14.03
N GLY A 38 16.90 -10.67 13.87
CA GLY A 38 18.23 -11.25 13.95
C GLY A 38 18.87 -11.46 12.58
N ALA A 39 20.12 -11.92 12.60
CA ALA A 39 20.82 -12.31 11.38
C ALA A 39 20.14 -13.55 10.76
N GLY A 40 19.50 -13.35 9.60
CA GLY A 40 18.79 -14.40 8.86
C GLY A 40 17.28 -14.19 8.76
N ASP A 41 16.71 -13.21 9.46
CA ASP A 41 15.30 -12.88 9.29
C ASP A 41 15.03 -12.13 7.97
N PRO A 42 13.80 -12.22 7.41
CA PRO A 42 13.42 -11.53 6.19
C PRO A 42 13.51 -10.00 6.29
N ASP A 43 13.70 -9.35 5.14
CA ASP A 43 13.71 -7.89 5.03
C ASP A 43 12.36 -7.28 5.48
N VAL A 44 12.41 -6.32 6.42
CA VAL A 44 11.21 -5.59 6.88
C VAL A 44 10.51 -4.89 5.72
N GLY A 45 11.27 -4.36 4.76
CA GLY A 45 10.73 -3.62 3.63
C GLY A 45 9.78 -4.46 2.80
N GLU A 46 10.08 -5.75 2.58
CA GLU A 46 9.17 -6.66 1.88
C GLU A 46 7.85 -6.85 2.63
N ALA A 47 7.92 -7.05 3.95
CA ALA A 47 6.73 -7.19 4.79
C ALA A 47 5.88 -5.91 4.78
N LEU A 48 6.50 -4.72 4.86
CA LEU A 48 5.79 -3.44 4.82
C LEU A 48 5.16 -3.17 3.45
N ARG A 49 5.86 -3.49 2.36
CA ARG A 49 5.29 -3.42 1.02
C ARG A 49 4.05 -4.30 0.88
N ALA A 50 4.06 -5.50 1.46
CA ALA A 50 2.87 -6.36 1.47
C ALA A 50 1.70 -5.73 2.27
N VAL A 51 1.98 -5.03 3.38
CA VAL A 51 0.94 -4.30 4.14
C VAL A 51 0.37 -3.13 3.35
N ILE A 52 1.22 -2.38 2.65
CA ILE A 52 0.78 -1.30 1.77
C ILE A 52 -0.06 -1.84 0.62
N ASP A 53 0.39 -2.89 -0.06
CA ASP A 53 -0.36 -3.53 -1.15
C ASP A 53 -1.75 -3.97 -0.69
N MET A 54 -1.86 -4.59 0.49
CA MET A 54 -3.16 -4.93 1.07
C MET A 54 -4.04 -3.70 1.32
N GLY A 55 -3.47 -2.62 1.86
CA GLY A 55 -4.21 -1.39 2.12
C GLY A 55 -4.65 -0.66 0.85
N LEU A 56 -3.80 -0.64 -0.19
CA LEU A 56 -4.10 -0.04 -1.50
C LEU A 56 -5.14 -0.84 -2.31
N ASN A 57 -5.34 -2.11 -1.97
CA ASN A 57 -6.36 -2.98 -2.58
C ASN A 57 -7.58 -3.21 -1.67
N ALA A 58 -7.63 -2.57 -0.50
CA ALA A 58 -8.75 -2.70 0.42
C ALA A 58 -10.02 -2.03 -0.12
N TRP A 59 -11.18 -2.60 0.18
CA TRP A 59 -12.49 -2.07 -0.24
C TRP A 59 -13.03 -0.95 0.67
N SER A 60 -12.16 -0.31 1.46
CA SER A 60 -12.53 0.73 2.43
C SER A 60 -11.57 1.92 2.31
N ASP A 61 -12.13 3.13 2.24
CA ASP A 61 -11.34 4.38 2.25
C ASP A 61 -10.44 4.49 3.48
N HIS A 62 -10.85 3.92 4.62
CA HIS A 62 -10.05 3.93 5.85
C HIS A 62 -8.68 3.31 5.62
N TRP A 63 -8.62 2.10 5.06
CA TRP A 63 -7.36 1.41 4.81
C TRP A 63 -6.60 2.00 3.62
N LEU A 64 -7.32 2.41 2.58
CA LEU A 64 -6.74 3.08 1.41
C LEU A 64 -6.01 4.36 1.79
N SER A 65 -6.69 5.27 2.51
CA SER A 65 -6.14 6.55 2.94
C SER A 65 -4.88 6.36 3.80
N LYS A 66 -4.92 5.42 4.73
CA LYS A 66 -3.77 5.11 5.58
C LYS A 66 -2.60 4.55 4.78
N ALA A 67 -2.84 3.63 3.85
CA ALA A 67 -1.79 3.07 2.99
C ALA A 67 -1.13 4.14 2.11
N VAL A 68 -1.91 5.03 1.48
CA VAL A 68 -1.40 6.17 0.68
C VAL A 68 -0.51 7.08 1.53
N VAL A 69 -0.88 7.33 2.78
CA VAL A 69 -0.07 8.14 3.71
C VAL A 69 1.21 7.40 4.11
N TRP A 70 1.12 6.10 4.37
CA TRP A 70 2.25 5.26 4.80
C TRP A 70 3.31 5.03 3.72
N THR A 71 2.95 5.18 2.45
CA THR A 71 3.83 4.92 1.32
C THR A 71 5.02 5.90 1.31
N THR A 72 6.25 5.37 1.24
CA THR A 72 7.49 6.15 1.04
C THR A 72 7.66 6.53 -0.43
N ASP A 73 8.60 7.42 -0.73
CA ASP A 73 8.81 7.85 -2.12
C ASP A 73 9.28 6.69 -3.02
N GLU A 74 10.09 5.76 -2.52
CA GLU A 74 10.48 4.54 -3.25
C GLU A 74 9.27 3.64 -3.54
N GLU A 75 8.35 3.51 -2.58
CA GLU A 75 7.16 2.69 -2.74
C GLU A 75 6.11 3.35 -3.62
N VAL A 76 6.08 4.69 -3.72
CA VAL A 76 5.25 5.39 -4.70
C VAL A 76 5.68 5.01 -6.11
N VAL A 77 6.98 4.79 -6.36
CA VAL A 77 7.46 4.29 -7.66
C VAL A 77 6.91 2.89 -7.92
N ILE A 78 7.02 1.99 -6.93
CA ILE A 78 6.56 0.60 -7.01
C ILE A 78 5.05 0.51 -7.25
N PHE A 79 4.25 1.28 -6.50
CA PHE A 79 2.79 1.25 -6.54
C PHE A 79 2.18 2.33 -7.45
N SER A 80 2.98 2.88 -8.38
CA SER A 80 2.58 4.03 -9.19
C SER A 80 1.30 3.80 -9.99
N GLU A 81 1.14 2.63 -10.63
CA GLU A 81 -0.06 2.26 -11.37
C GLU A 81 -1.30 2.24 -10.48
N ARG A 82 -1.22 1.56 -9.33
CA ARG A 82 -2.35 1.48 -8.40
C ARG A 82 -2.73 2.84 -7.81
N LEU A 83 -1.74 3.69 -7.52
CA LEU A 83 -1.98 5.06 -7.06
C LEU A 83 -2.65 5.93 -8.14
N HIS A 84 -2.36 5.67 -9.42
CA HIS A 84 -3.04 6.33 -10.54
C HIS A 84 -4.50 5.93 -10.61
N GLU A 85 -4.80 4.63 -10.51
CA GLU A 85 -6.17 4.11 -10.47
C GLU A 85 -6.97 4.75 -9.32
N ILE A 86 -6.41 4.73 -8.11
CA ILE A 86 -7.02 5.36 -6.93
C ILE A 86 -7.28 6.85 -7.21
N ALA A 87 -6.32 7.58 -7.78
CA ALA A 87 -6.48 9.01 -8.04
C ALA A 87 -7.58 9.31 -9.08
N LEU A 88 -7.72 8.48 -10.11
CA LEU A 88 -8.61 8.73 -11.25
C LEU A 88 -10.02 8.18 -11.04
N GLU A 89 -10.16 7.01 -10.42
CA GLU A 89 -11.44 6.32 -10.29
C GLU A 89 -12.44 7.13 -9.45
N SER A 90 -13.64 7.31 -10.01
CA SER A 90 -14.73 8.12 -9.46
C SER A 90 -15.79 7.31 -8.74
N THR A 91 -15.85 6.00 -8.97
CA THR A 91 -16.88 5.08 -8.44
C THR A 91 -16.35 4.12 -7.38
N GLY A 92 -15.07 4.22 -7.03
CA GLY A 92 -14.44 3.37 -6.03
C GLY A 92 -14.73 3.82 -4.60
N PRO A 93 -14.26 3.04 -3.60
CA PRO A 93 -14.45 3.34 -2.18
C PRO A 93 -13.70 4.60 -1.71
N GLN A 94 -12.73 5.10 -2.47
CA GLN A 94 -11.87 6.22 -2.09
C GLN A 94 -12.60 7.58 -2.04
N SER A 95 -12.36 8.32 -0.96
CA SER A 95 -12.81 9.70 -0.83
C SER A 95 -12.01 10.66 -1.73
N GLN A 96 -12.55 11.86 -1.93
CA GLN A 96 -11.85 12.91 -2.69
C GLN A 96 -10.48 13.24 -2.10
N ASP A 97 -10.34 13.21 -0.76
CA ASP A 97 -9.08 13.48 -0.09
C ASP A 97 -8.03 12.40 -0.35
N THR A 98 -8.43 11.13 -0.31
CA THR A 98 -7.57 9.98 -0.68
C THR A 98 -7.10 10.08 -2.13
N ARG A 99 -8.02 10.39 -3.05
CA ARG A 99 -7.69 10.61 -4.47
C ARG A 99 -6.67 11.73 -4.66
N HIS A 100 -6.88 12.86 -3.98
CA HIS A 100 -5.96 13.98 -4.02
C HIS A 100 -4.61 13.64 -3.37
N ALA A 101 -4.59 12.87 -2.29
CA ALA A 101 -3.37 12.43 -1.64
C ALA A 101 -2.52 11.55 -2.57
N ALA A 102 -3.13 10.55 -3.22
CA ALA A 102 -2.47 9.70 -4.20
C ALA A 102 -1.91 10.53 -5.38
N LYS A 103 -2.72 11.44 -5.93
CA LYS A 103 -2.29 12.37 -6.98
C LYS A 103 -1.11 13.26 -6.56
N ARG A 104 -1.12 13.79 -5.33
CA ARG A 104 -0.02 14.63 -4.81
C ARG A 104 1.28 13.85 -4.68
N ARG A 105 1.22 12.58 -4.24
CA ARG A 105 2.39 11.69 -4.17
C ARG A 105 2.99 11.46 -5.55
N LEU A 106 2.17 11.08 -6.53
CA LEU A 106 2.61 10.87 -7.91
C LEU A 106 3.22 12.13 -8.54
N LYS A 107 2.57 13.29 -8.35
CA LYS A 107 3.08 14.58 -8.85
C LYS A 107 4.43 14.95 -8.27
N ARG A 108 4.63 14.74 -6.96
CA ARG A 108 5.88 15.08 -6.27
C ARG A 108 7.08 14.38 -6.89
N LEU A 109 6.89 13.15 -7.37
CA LEU A 109 7.95 12.33 -7.97
C LEU A 109 8.00 12.42 -9.50
N GLY A 110 7.21 13.29 -10.12
CA GLY A 110 7.16 13.40 -11.59
C GLY A 110 6.50 12.20 -12.29
N LEU A 111 5.81 11.34 -11.54
CA LEU A 111 5.16 10.12 -12.05
C LEU A 111 3.71 10.37 -12.49
N TRP A 112 3.21 11.60 -12.33
CA TRP A 112 1.86 11.95 -12.77
C TRP A 112 1.83 12.23 -14.28
N SER A 113 1.31 11.27 -15.05
CA SER A 113 0.92 11.47 -16.44
C SER A 113 -0.60 11.40 -16.55
N PRO A 114 -1.30 12.48 -16.95
CA PRO A 114 -2.77 12.48 -17.05
C PRO A 114 -3.33 11.65 -18.23
N SER A 115 -2.68 10.57 -18.64
CA SER A 115 -3.01 9.81 -19.85
C SER A 115 -3.13 8.31 -19.59
N ARG A 116 -4.36 7.82 -19.43
CA ARG A 116 -5.18 7.08 -20.42
C ARG A 116 -6.63 7.27 -19.93
N GLY A 117 -7.53 7.91 -20.66
CA GLY A 117 -7.96 7.50 -22.00
C GLY A 117 -9.00 6.42 -21.80
#